data_AF-A0AAU6B1H9-F1
#
_entry.id   AF-A0AAU6B1H9-F1
#
_cell.length_a   1.000
_cell.length_b   1.000
_cell.length_c   1.000
_cell.angle_alpha   90.00
_cell.angle_beta   90.00
_cell.angle_gamma   90.00
#
_symmetry.space_group_name_H-M   'P 1'
#
loop_
_entity.id
_entity.type
_entity.pdbx_description
1 polymer ?
#
loop_
_entity_poly.entity_id
_entity_poly.type
_entity_poly.pdbx_seq_one_letter_code
_entity_poly.pdbx_strand_id
1 'polypeptide(L)'
;MGFTTVPDALRAAGRSAGEKVGVLRGADCAEPAGRVGAAVPGGTAAASAGRCQEALAATFTEWCSEAQHFADSLNTAADRYQQGDHTAAGVFPSAAPSMRGPR
;
A
#
# COMPACT_ATOMS: atom_id res chain seq x y z
N MET A 1 -13.06 -23.29 4.56
CA MET A 1 -13.50 -21.90 4.74
C MET A 1 -12.36 -20.90 4.97
N GLY A 2 -11.08 -21.29 5.09
CA GLY A 2 -9.99 -20.38 5.51
C GLY A 2 -9.21 -19.64 4.40
N PHE A 3 -9.44 -19.96 3.12
CA PHE A 3 -8.67 -19.35 2.02
C PHE A 3 -9.35 -18.15 1.36
N THR A 4 -10.67 -18.01 1.44
CA THR A 4 -11.41 -16.85 0.90
C THR A 4 -11.28 -15.60 1.78
N THR A 5 -11.11 -15.77 3.09
CA THR A 5 -10.94 -14.66 4.04
C THR A 5 -9.61 -13.90 3.86
N VAL A 6 -8.57 -14.56 3.34
CA VAL A 6 -7.24 -13.97 3.18
C VAL A 6 -7.19 -12.97 2.00
N PRO A 7 -7.65 -13.29 0.78
CA PRO A 7 -7.76 -12.33 -0.32
C PRO A 7 -8.60 -11.10 0.03
N ASP A 8 -9.73 -11.28 0.70
CA ASP A 8 -10.61 -10.17 1.07
C ASP A 8 -9.97 -9.25 2.11
N ALA A 9 -9.27 -9.82 3.09
CA ALA A 9 -8.50 -9.05 4.06
C ALA A 9 -7.34 -8.28 3.40
N LEU A 10 -6.62 -8.90 2.45
CA LEU A 10 -5.55 -8.24 1.70
C LEU A 10 -6.08 -7.08 0.85
N ARG A 11 -7.24 -7.24 0.20
CA ARG A 11 -7.88 -6.16 -0.56
C ARG A 11 -8.38 -5.03 0.34
N ALA A 12 -8.95 -5.35 1.50
CA ALA A 12 -9.36 -4.35 2.47
C ALA A 12 -8.17 -3.54 2.97
N ALA A 13 -7.05 -4.22 3.28
CA ALA A 13 -5.81 -3.58 3.66
C ALA A 13 -5.24 -2.70 2.52
N GLY A 14 -5.25 -3.19 1.28
CA GLY A 14 -4.81 -2.44 0.09
C GLY A 14 -5.61 -1.17 -0.13
N ARG A 15 -6.95 -1.22 -0.02
CA ARG A 15 -7.81 -0.02 -0.09
C ARG A 15 -7.51 0.97 1.03
N SER A 16 -7.44 0.47 2.27
CA SER A 16 -7.15 1.31 3.44
C SER A 16 -5.79 1.99 3.33
N ALA A 17 -4.78 1.27 2.82
CA ALA A 17 -3.47 1.83 2.53
C ALA A 17 -3.54 2.92 1.44
N GLY A 18 -4.23 2.65 0.32
CA GLY A 18 -4.42 3.63 -0.75
C GLY A 18 -5.13 4.91 -0.29
N GLU A 19 -6.17 4.79 0.53
CA GLU A 19 -6.85 5.94 1.13
C GLU A 19 -5.91 6.78 2.00
N LYS A 20 -5.11 6.12 2.86
CA LYS A 20 -4.13 6.80 3.72
C LYS A 20 -3.04 7.50 2.89
N VAL A 21 -2.57 6.88 1.81
CA VAL A 21 -1.61 7.50 0.88
C VAL A 21 -2.21 8.72 0.21
N GLY A 22 -3.50 8.65 -0.21
CA GLY A 22 -4.22 9.79 -0.77
C GLY A 22 -4.29 10.98 0.18
N VAL A 23 -4.60 10.72 1.47
CA VAL A 23 -4.59 11.74 2.52
C VAL A 23 -3.19 12.32 2.72
N LEU A 24 -2.16 11.46 2.78
CA LEU A 24 -0.78 11.89 2.97
C LEU A 24 -0.31 12.80 1.83
N ARG A 25 -0.52 12.43 0.55
CA ARG A 25 -0.15 13.27 -0.60
C ARG A 25 -0.82 14.65 -0.61
N GLY A 26 -1.98 14.78 0.03
CA GLY A 26 -2.65 16.08 0.19
C GLY A 26 -2.09 16.95 1.31
N ALA A 27 -1.23 16.40 2.17
CA ALA A 27 -0.60 17.15 3.26
C ALA A 27 0.69 17.82 2.76
N ASP A 28 0.73 19.15 2.81
CA ASP A 28 1.96 19.89 2.58
C ASP A 28 2.80 19.92 3.86
N CYS A 29 3.58 18.86 4.07
CA CYS A 29 4.48 18.73 5.22
C CYS A 29 5.71 19.66 5.15
N ALA A 30 5.97 20.29 4.00
CA ALA A 30 7.13 21.13 3.77
C ALA A 30 6.83 22.62 3.97
N GLU A 31 5.56 23.02 3.86
CA GLU A 31 5.10 24.40 4.02
C GLU A 31 5.59 25.11 5.31
N PRO A 32 5.66 24.47 6.49
CA PRO A 32 6.19 25.11 7.69
C PRO A 32 7.66 25.51 7.56
N ALA A 33 8.48 24.72 6.87
CA ALA A 33 9.88 25.06 6.61
C ALA A 33 10.00 26.26 5.66
N GLY A 34 9.11 26.35 4.67
CA GLY A 34 9.01 27.52 3.79
C GLY A 34 8.63 28.80 4.54
N ARG A 35 7.69 28.71 5.51
CA ARG A 35 7.32 29.84 6.38
C ARG A 35 8.50 30.37 7.19
N VAL A 36 9.36 29.49 7.70
CA VAL A 36 10.60 29.89 8.39
C VAL A 36 11.50 30.67 7.45
N GLY A 37 11.74 30.16 6.23
CA GLY A 37 12.58 30.85 5.25
C GLY A 37 12.07 32.24 4.88
N ALA A 38 10.75 32.39 4.75
CA ALA A 38 10.10 33.67 4.49
C ALA A 38 10.21 34.66 5.67
N ALA A 39 10.25 34.16 6.90
CA ALA A 39 10.37 34.99 8.11
C ALA A 39 11.80 35.51 8.36
N VAL A 40 12.84 34.85 7.83
CA VAL A 40 14.25 35.25 8.00
C VAL A 40 14.97 35.51 6.67
N PRO A 41 14.52 36.51 5.89
CA PRO A 41 15.01 36.73 4.53
C PRO A 41 16.50 37.12 4.48
N GLY A 42 17.17 36.72 3.39
CA GLY A 42 18.52 37.19 3.02
C GLY A 42 19.69 36.53 3.76
N GLY A 43 19.42 35.63 4.72
CA GLY A 43 20.46 34.95 5.52
C GLY A 43 20.70 33.49 5.14
N THR A 44 21.76 32.92 5.71
CA THR A 44 22.03 31.47 5.68
C THR A 44 20.86 30.65 6.24
N ALA A 45 20.09 31.23 7.16
CA ALA A 45 18.88 30.63 7.71
C ALA A 45 17.77 30.46 6.65
N ALA A 46 17.53 31.45 5.78
CA ALA A 46 16.60 31.30 4.66
C ALA A 46 17.04 30.21 3.68
N ALA A 47 18.33 30.15 3.34
CA ALA A 47 18.87 29.12 2.45
C ALA A 47 18.75 27.72 3.06
N SER A 48 19.02 27.57 4.36
CA SER A 48 18.85 26.30 5.08
C SER A 48 17.39 25.88 5.20
N ALA A 49 16.48 26.84 5.42
CA ALA A 49 15.05 26.58 5.44
C ALA A 49 14.53 26.11 4.07
N GLY A 50 15.00 26.72 2.98
CA GLY A 50 14.70 26.27 1.61
C GLY A 50 15.17 24.84 1.33
N ARG A 51 16.42 24.51 1.68
CA ARG A 51 16.94 23.13 1.55
C ARG A 51 16.17 22.14 2.41
N CYS A 52 15.74 22.55 3.61
CA CYS A 52 14.93 21.72 4.49
C CYS A 52 13.54 21.46 3.88
N GLN A 53 12.89 22.49 3.34
CA GLN A 53 11.63 22.37 2.62
C GLN A 53 11.73 21.40 1.44
N GLU A 54 12.76 21.55 0.59
CA GLU A 54 13.00 20.67 -0.55
C GLU A 54 13.24 19.22 -0.12
N ALA A 55 14.11 19.00 0.88
CA ALA A 55 14.41 17.68 1.39
C ALA A 55 13.18 17.00 2.01
N LEU A 56 12.37 17.73 2.78
CA LEU A 56 11.12 17.24 3.35
C LEU A 56 10.13 16.87 2.25
N ALA A 57 9.94 17.73 1.25
CA ALA A 57 9.05 17.46 0.13
C ALA A 57 9.47 16.21 -0.66
N ALA A 58 10.76 16.07 -0.94
CA ALA A 58 11.32 14.90 -1.63
C ALA A 58 11.14 13.61 -0.81
N THR A 59 11.52 13.64 0.47
CA THR A 59 11.41 12.47 1.37
C THR A 59 9.97 12.02 1.52
N PHE A 60 9.05 12.99 1.68
CA PHE A 60 7.63 12.68 1.84
C PHE A 60 7.01 12.14 0.55
N THR A 61 7.45 12.63 -0.61
CA THR A 61 7.06 12.07 -1.92
C THR A 61 7.52 10.61 -2.05
N GLU A 62 8.75 10.30 -1.64
CA GLU A 62 9.29 8.94 -1.64
C GLU A 62 8.48 8.01 -0.74
N TRP A 63 8.20 8.41 0.51
CA TRP A 63 7.36 7.62 1.42
C TRP A 63 5.95 7.39 0.87
N CYS A 64 5.35 8.40 0.24
CA CYS A 64 4.05 8.24 -0.41
C CYS A 64 4.12 7.26 -1.60
N SER A 65 5.24 7.19 -2.30
CA SER A 65 5.47 6.22 -3.38
C SER A 65 5.61 4.81 -2.82
N GLU A 66 6.44 4.61 -1.81
CA GLU A 66 6.63 3.31 -1.13
C GLU A 66 5.32 2.78 -0.55
N ALA A 67 4.54 3.64 0.11
CA ALA A 67 3.24 3.26 0.66
C ALA A 67 2.23 2.89 -0.44
N GLN A 68 2.28 3.55 -1.60
CA GLN A 68 1.47 3.15 -2.77
C GLN A 68 1.92 1.77 -3.29
N HIS A 69 3.22 1.55 -3.44
CA HIS A 69 3.75 0.25 -3.86
C HIS A 69 3.36 -0.88 -2.90
N PHE A 70 3.31 -0.59 -1.59
CA PHE A 70 2.82 -1.54 -0.60
C PHE A 70 1.33 -1.88 -0.82
N ALA A 71 0.48 -0.86 -1.05
CA ALA A 71 -0.94 -1.08 -1.36
C ALA A 71 -1.13 -1.94 -2.62
N ASP A 72 -0.37 -1.67 -3.67
CA ASP A 72 -0.42 -2.43 -4.93
C ASP A 72 0.06 -3.88 -4.75
N SER A 73 1.07 -4.08 -3.89
CA SER A 73 1.59 -5.41 -3.55
C SER A 73 0.56 -6.25 -2.80
N LEU A 74 -0.25 -5.65 -1.92
CA LEU A 74 -1.35 -6.35 -1.23
C LEU A 74 -2.42 -6.82 -2.23
N ASN A 75 -2.79 -5.99 -3.20
CA ASN A 75 -3.73 -6.37 -4.25
C ASN A 75 -3.17 -7.50 -5.12
N THR A 76 -1.90 -7.39 -5.52
CA THR A 76 -1.20 -8.44 -6.27
C THR A 76 -1.17 -9.76 -5.50
N ALA A 77 -0.94 -9.72 -4.18
CA ALA A 77 -0.97 -10.91 -3.33
C ALA A 77 -2.38 -11.52 -3.29
N ALA A 78 -3.43 -10.71 -3.16
CA ALA A 78 -4.81 -11.19 -3.19
C ALA A 78 -5.15 -11.91 -4.50
N ASP A 79 -4.73 -11.36 -5.64
CA ASP A 79 -4.96 -11.96 -6.96
C ASP A 79 -4.23 -13.30 -7.12
N ARG A 80 -3.00 -13.40 -6.62
CA ARG A 80 -2.24 -14.66 -6.60
C ARG A 80 -2.92 -15.72 -5.75
N TYR A 81 -3.46 -15.36 -4.58
CA TYR A 81 -4.21 -16.31 -3.76
C TYR A 81 -5.47 -16.81 -4.46
N GLN A 82 -6.24 -15.92 -5.11
CA GLN A 82 -7.43 -16.33 -5.85
C GLN A 82 -7.11 -17.24 -7.04
N GLN A 83 -6.03 -16.95 -7.77
CA GLN A 83 -5.62 -17.78 -8.89
C GLN A 83 -5.13 -19.15 -8.42
N GLY A 84 -4.42 -19.22 -7.29
CA GLY A 84 -4.06 -20.48 -6.64
C GLY A 84 -5.28 -21.30 -6.24
N ASP A 85 -6.29 -20.66 -5.64
CA ASP A 85 -7.53 -21.31 -5.22
C ASP A 85 -8.32 -21.85 -6.43
N HIS A 86 -8.43 -21.06 -7.51
CA HIS A 86 -9.07 -21.49 -8.74
C HIS A 86 -8.34 -22.70 -9.39
N THR A 87 -7.01 -22.67 -9.38
CA THR A 87 -6.20 -23.78 -9.90
C THR A 87 -6.41 -25.04 -9.07
N ALA A 88 -6.40 -24.93 -7.73
CA ALA A 88 -6.64 -26.05 -6.83
C ALA A 88 -8.05 -26.63 -7.00
N ALA A 89 -9.07 -25.79 -7.14
CA ALA A 89 -10.45 -26.23 -7.37
C ALA A 89 -10.62 -27.03 -8.67
N GLY A 90 -9.84 -26.72 -9.72
CA GLY A 90 -9.84 -27.47 -10.98
C GLY A 90 -9.09 -28.81 -10.94
N VAL A 91 -8.22 -29.02 -9.95
CA VAL A 91 -7.39 -30.23 -9.81
C VAL A 91 -8.12 -31.34 -9.01
N PHE A 92 -9.03 -30.98 -8.11
CA PHE A 92 -9.83 -31.96 -7.38
C PHE A 92 -11.14 -32.25 -8.11
N PRO A 93 -11.37 -33.48 -8.64
CA PRO A 93 -12.64 -33.82 -9.25
C PRO A 93 -13.76 -33.73 -8.20
N SER A 94 -14.87 -33.07 -8.54
CA SER A 94 -16.07 -32.90 -7.70
C SER A 94 -16.83 -34.22 -7.41
N ALA A 95 -16.26 -35.36 -7.78
CA ALA A 95 -16.84 -36.66 -7.51
C ALA A 95 -16.58 -37.02 -6.04
N ALA A 96 -17.64 -37.01 -5.24
CA ALA A 96 -17.62 -37.68 -3.94
C ALA A 96 -17.05 -39.10 -4.13
N PRO A 97 -16.06 -39.54 -3.33
CA PRO A 97 -15.53 -40.88 -3.46
C PRO A 97 -16.66 -41.83 -3.10
N SER A 98 -17.22 -42.52 -4.10
CA SER A 98 -18.09 -43.66 -3.85
C SER A 98 -17.20 -44.77 -3.28
N MET A 99 -16.95 -44.74 -1.97
CA MET A 99 -16.37 -45.87 -1.25
C MET A 99 -17.39 -47.00 -1.29
N ARG A 100 -17.30 -47.83 -2.34
CA ARG A 100 -17.97 -49.11 -2.37
C ARG A 100 -17.10 -50.06 -1.54
N GLY A 101 -17.48 -50.25 -0.28
CA GLY A 101 -16.82 -51.22 0.60
C GLY A 101 -16.90 -52.64 -0.01
N PRO A 102 -15.88 -53.49 0.23
CA PRO A 102 -15.91 -54.87 -0.22
C PRO A 102 -17.07 -55.63 0.46
N ARG A 103 -17.74 -56.47 -0.32
CA ARG A 103 -18.84 -57.33 0.12
C ARG A 103 -18.34 -58.51 0.94
#